data_AF-A0A1M5XX57-F1
#
_entry.id   AF-A0A1M5XX57-F1
#
_cell.length_a   1.000
_cell.length_b   1.000
_cell.length_c   1.000
_cell.angle_alpha   90.00
_cell.angle_beta   90.00
_cell.angle_gamma   90.00
#
_symmetry.space_group_name_H-M   'P 1'
#
loop_
_entity.id
_entity.type
_entity.pdbx_description
1 polymer ?
#
loop_
_entity_poly.entity_id
_entity_poly.type
_entity_poly.pdbx_seq_one_letter_code
_entity_poly.pdbx_strand_id
1 'polypeptide(L)' 'MRILKENGYITVDSHNHIELTSKGLKIATEMRERHNILAHFFVLLGVDEETAQHDACRIEHVISKNTFEKIKEHISKM' A
#
# COMPACT_ATOMS: atom_id res chain seq x y z
N MET A 1 -15.55 7.59 1.05
CA MET A 1 -15.19 8.85 0.34
C MET A 1 -15.27 10.09 1.23
N ARG A 2 -16.35 10.33 1.99
CA ARG A 2 -16.47 11.51 2.89
C ARG A 2 -15.27 11.70 3.83
N ILE A 3 -14.85 10.63 4.51
CA ILE A 3 -13.70 10.62 5.44
C ILE A 3 -12.39 11.01 4.74
N LEU A 4 -12.19 10.64 3.48
CA LEU A 4 -10.96 10.98 2.74
C LEU A 4 -10.91 12.48 2.38
N LYS A 5 -12.08 13.05 2.03
CA LYS A 5 -12.22 14.49 1.76
C LYS A 5 -12.08 15.30 3.05
N GLU A 6 -12.77 14.91 4.11
CA GLU A 6 -12.74 15.58 5.43
C GLU A 6 -11.33 15.59 6.04
N ASN A 7 -10.56 14.51 5.85
CA ASN A 7 -9.18 14.44 6.32
C ASN A 7 -8.15 15.06 5.36
N GLY A 8 -8.60 15.67 4.26
CA GLY A 8 -7.75 16.37 3.29
C GLY A 8 -6.82 15.45 2.49
N TYR A 9 -7.24 14.21 2.24
CA TYR A 9 -6.49 13.28 1.36
C TYR A 9 -6.88 13.45 -0.10
N ILE A 10 -8.14 13.78 -0.39
CA ILE A 10 -8.66 13.98 -1.75
C ILE A 10 -9.32 15.34 -1.93
N THR A 11 -9.26 15.87 -3.13
CA THR A 11 -10.07 16.99 -3.63
C THR A 11 -11.07 16.48 -4.65
N VAL A 12 -12.22 17.16 -4.75
CA VAL A 12 -13.24 16.87 -5.76
C VAL A 12 -13.49 18.15 -6.52
N ASP A 13 -13.28 18.13 -7.84
CA ASP A 13 -13.47 19.30 -8.70
C ASP A 13 -14.96 19.54 -9.04
N SER A 14 -15.25 20.59 -9.81
CA SER A 14 -16.62 20.93 -10.25
C SER A 14 -17.26 19.91 -11.19
N HIS A 15 -16.46 18.99 -11.76
CA HIS A 15 -16.90 17.91 -12.65
C HIS A 15 -16.98 16.57 -11.91
N ASN A 16 -16.86 16.55 -10.58
CA ASN A 16 -16.80 15.36 -9.73
C ASN A 16 -15.57 14.46 -9.97
N HIS A 17 -14.47 14.98 -10.53
CA HIS A 17 -13.21 14.26 -10.58
C HIS A 17 -12.55 14.26 -9.20
N ILE A 18 -12.04 13.09 -8.81
CA ILE A 18 -11.33 12.89 -7.55
C ILE A 18 -9.84 12.93 -7.81
N GLU A 19 -9.15 13.85 -7.13
CA GLU A 19 -7.70 13.96 -7.19
C GLU A 19 -7.09 13.75 -5.81
N LEU A 20 -5.91 13.13 -5.78
CA LEU A 20 -5.13 13.03 -4.55
C LEU A 20 -4.44 14.37 -4.28
N THR A 21 -4.63 14.89 -3.08
CA THR A 21 -3.78 15.96 -2.55
C THR A 21 -2.37 15.44 -2.34
N SER A 22 -1.38 16.32 -2.11
CA SER A 22 -0.02 15.90 -1.73
C SER A 22 -0.01 14.98 -0.50
N LYS A 23 -0.91 15.21 0.47
CA LYS A 23 -1.07 14.36 1.66
C LYS A 23 -1.62 12.98 1.30
N GLY A 24 -2.63 12.93 0.43
CA GLY A 24 -3.20 11.67 -0.07
C GLY A 24 -2.20 10.88 -0.91
N LEU A 25 -1.46 11.56 -1.78
CA LEU A 25 -0.44 10.97 -2.64
C LEU A 25 0.68 10.32 -1.82
N LYS A 26 1.11 10.96 -0.73
CA LYS A 26 2.10 10.37 0.17
C LYS A 26 1.63 9.03 0.74
N ILE A 27 0.41 8.97 1.28
CA ILE A 27 -0.14 7.72 1.85
C ILE A 27 -0.36 6.67 0.75
N ALA A 28 -0.89 7.07 -0.40
CA ALA A 28 -1.07 6.14 -1.52
C ALA A 28 0.26 5.53 -2.00
N THR A 29 1.33 6.32 -1.98
CA THR A 29 2.68 5.86 -2.34
C THR A 29 3.24 4.89 -1.30
N GLU A 30 3.06 5.19 -0.01
CA GLU A 30 3.44 4.30 1.10
C GLU A 30 2.68 2.96 1.05
N MET A 31 1.38 2.96 0.74
CA MET A 31 0.60 1.73 0.56
C MET A 31 1.11 0.94 -0.64
N ARG A 32 1.27 1.58 -1.80
CA ARG A 32 1.79 0.90 -3.00
C ARG A 32 3.18 0.27 -2.77
N GLU A 33 4.05 0.94 -2.02
CA GLU A 33 5.34 0.36 -1.64
C GLU A 33 5.16 -0.91 -0.78
N ARG A 34 4.26 -0.87 0.20
CA ARG A 34 3.94 -2.05 1.03
C ARG A 34 3.41 -3.20 0.21
N HIS A 35 2.44 -2.96 -0.67
CA HIS A 35 1.90 -3.96 -1.59
C HIS A 35 3.03 -4.68 -2.34
N ASN A 36 3.88 -3.91 -3.02
CA ASN A 36 4.91 -4.44 -3.89
C ASN A 36 5.94 -5.27 -3.12
N ILE A 37 6.37 -4.78 -1.95
CA ILE A 37 7.35 -5.50 -1.12
C ILE A 37 6.75 -6.79 -0.58
N LEU A 38 5.50 -6.77 -0.11
CA LEU A 38 4.83 -7.97 0.39
C LEU A 38 4.59 -8.99 -0.73
N ALA A 39 4.09 -8.55 -1.88
CA ALA A 39 3.87 -9.44 -3.02
C ALA A 39 5.20 -10.08 -3.47
N HIS A 40 6.25 -9.29 -3.60
CA HIS A 40 7.58 -9.80 -3.95
C HIS A 40 8.10 -10.79 -2.89
N PHE A 41 7.92 -10.47 -1.61
CA PHE A 41 8.30 -11.35 -0.51
C PHE A 41 7.61 -12.71 -0.59
N PHE A 42 6.30 -12.73 -0.82
CA PHE A 42 5.54 -13.98 -0.91
C PHE A 42 5.96 -14.81 -2.12
N VAL A 43 6.26 -14.18 -3.26
CA VAL A 43 6.85 -14.88 -4.41
C VAL A 43 8.20 -15.49 -4.06
N LEU A 44 9.06 -14.78 -3.33
CA LEU A 44 10.34 -15.32 -2.84
C LEU A 44 10.16 -16.52 -1.89
N LEU A 45 9.05 -16.57 -1.14
CA LEU A 45 8.68 -17.72 -0.31
C LEU A 45 8.11 -18.90 -1.13
N GLY A 46 7.94 -18.75 -2.44
CA GLY A 46 7.42 -19.77 -3.35
C GLY A 46 5.90 -19.74 -3.54
N VAL A 47 5.22 -18.67 -3.12
CA VAL A 47 3.80 -18.43 -3.42
C VAL A 47 3.68 -18.01 -4.90
N ASP A 48 2.65 -18.47 -5.60
CA ASP A 48 2.39 -18.03 -6.96
C ASP A 48 2.03 -16.53 -7.01
N GLU A 49 2.26 -15.90 -8.16
CA GLU A 49 2.13 -14.45 -8.30
C GLU A 49 0.70 -13.96 -8.03
N GLU A 50 -0.33 -14.68 -8.47
CA GLU A 50 -1.73 -14.27 -8.29
C GLU A 50 -2.10 -14.26 -6.80
N THR A 51 -1.79 -15.34 -6.09
CA THR A 51 -2.00 -15.44 -4.63
C THR A 51 -1.19 -14.39 -3.89
N ALA A 52 0.09 -14.19 -4.26
CA ALA A 52 0.96 -13.21 -3.62
C ALA A 52 0.43 -11.77 -3.75
N GLN A 53 -0.07 -11.39 -4.93
CA GLN A 53 -0.68 -10.08 -5.17
C GLN A 53 -1.97 -9.91 -4.36
N HIS A 54 -2.85 -10.93 -4.37
CA HIS A 54 -4.10 -10.87 -3.64
C HIS A 54 -3.89 -10.78 -2.13
N ASP A 55 -2.98 -11.56 -1.58
CA ASP A 55 -2.69 -11.55 -0.15
C ASP A 55 -1.98 -10.27 0.29
N ALA A 56 -1.03 -9.77 -0.51
CA ALA A 56 -0.38 -8.48 -0.26
C ALA A 56 -1.38 -7.32 -0.18
N CYS A 57 -2.37 -7.28 -1.09
CA CYS A 57 -3.41 -6.25 -1.10
C CYS A 57 -4.24 -6.24 0.20
N ARG A 58 -4.44 -7.39 0.83
CA ARG A 58 -5.18 -7.48 2.10
C ARG A 58 -4.30 -7.16 3.28
N ILE A 59 -3.07 -7.68 3.29
CA ILE A 59 -2.13 -7.58 4.41
C ILE A 59 -1.58 -6.15 4.55
N GLU A 60 -1.34 -5.43 3.46
CA GLU A 60 -0.76 -4.08 3.50
C GLU A 60 -1.55 -3.08 4.37
N HIS A 61 -2.86 -3.28 4.46
CA HIS A 61 -3.80 -2.43 5.18
C HIS A 61 -3.83 -2.70 6.70
N VAL A 62 -3.41 -3.89 7.13
CA VAL A 62 -3.55 -4.34 8.53
C VAL A 62 -2.21 -4.66 9.19
N ILE A 63 -1.15 -4.87 8.40
CA ILE A 63 0.18 -5.18 8.93
C ILE A 63 0.73 -4.02 9.75
N SER A 64 1.31 -4.35 10.90
CA SER A 64 1.98 -3.35 11.73
C SER A 64 3.19 -2.78 10.99
N LYS A 65 3.47 -1.49 11.21
CA LYS A 65 4.68 -0.86 10.66
C LYS A 65 5.94 -1.63 11.06
N ASN A 66 6.04 -2.06 12.32
CA ASN A 66 7.20 -2.80 12.82
C ASN A 66 7.44 -4.11 12.04
N THR A 67 6.38 -4.88 11.80
CA THR A 67 6.48 -6.15 11.05
C THR A 67 6.89 -5.88 9.60
N PHE A 68 6.27 -4.89 8.95
CA PHE A 68 6.60 -4.53 7.57
C PHE A 68 8.07 -4.11 7.41
N GLU A 69 8.58 -3.24 8.28
CA GLU A 69 9.99 -2.82 8.23
C GLU A 69 10.94 -4.02 8.40
N LYS A 70 10.62 -4.98 9.27
CA LYS A 70 11.44 -6.19 9.45
C LYS A 70 11.46 -7.08 8.21
N ILE A 71 10.32 -7.21 7.52
CA ILE A 71 10.25 -7.93 6.24
C ILE A 71 11.09 -7.21 5.18
N LYS A 72 10.95 -5.88 5.05
CA LYS A 72 11.72 -5.06 4.12
C LYS A 72 13.24 -5.16 4.35
N GLU A 73 13.67 -5.07 5.62
CA GLU A 73 15.06 -5.26 6.02
C GLU A 73 15.58 -6.66 5.68
N HIS A 74 14.75 -7.69 5.84
CA HIS A 74 15.13 -9.07 5.57
C HIS A 74 15.37 -9.30 4.08
N ILE A 75 14.45 -8.85 3.22
CA ILE A 75 14.55 -8.97 1.76
C ILE A 75 15.77 -8.22 1.22
N SER A 76 16.08 -7.04 1.78
CA SER A 76 17.23 -6.23 1.36
C SER A 76 18.59 -6.86 1.69
N LYS A 77 18.61 -7.91 2.54
CA LYS A 77 19.81 -8.63 2.97
C LYS A 77 19.93 -10.02 2.32
N MET A 78 18.92 -10.46 1.57
CA MET A 78 18.96 -11.68 0.76
C MET A 78 19.72 -11.42 -0.54
#